data_AF-A0A1V6RP89-F1
#
_entry.id   AF-A0A1V6RP89-F1
#
_cell.length_a   1.000
_cell.length_b   1.000
_cell.length_c   1.000
_cell.angle_alpha   90.00
_cell.angle_beta   90.00
_cell.angle_gamma   90.00
#
_symmetry.space_group_name_H-M   'P 1'
#
loop_
_entity.id
_entity.type
_entity.pdbx_description
1 polymer ?
#
loop_
_entity_poly.entity_id
_entity_poly.type
_entity_poly.pdbx_seq_one_letter_code
_entity_poly.pdbx_strand_id
1 'polypeptide(L)'
;MSYYITIHNGHGVDESLLSKWVNITFSKGDLFYLRTDGALICFIIECMRERKCTITLEPKDRQSRWCISIPASRAHKSPRGVLRDALQLAEWYKVQILNGNASINRELLFDRNPYHEGKECCRENVCDRMLHPEWWAKDTDEDTGEATEGAGEGTREDTSTDS
;
A
#
# COMPACT_ATOMS: atom_id res chain seq x y z
N MET A 1 -9.36 3.34 4.24
CA MET A 1 -8.43 3.44 3.11
C MET A 1 -8.46 2.14 2.31
N SER A 2 -8.10 2.18 1.03
CA SER A 2 -7.76 0.92 0.34
C SER A 2 -6.42 0.45 0.87
N TYR A 3 -6.27 -0.84 1.14
CA TYR A 3 -5.13 -1.41 1.85
C TYR A 3 -3.76 -1.12 1.21
N TYR A 4 -3.73 -0.82 -0.08
CA TYR A 4 -2.51 -0.48 -0.82
C TYR A 4 -2.42 0.99 -1.23
N ILE A 5 -3.47 1.79 -1.08
CA ILE A 5 -3.45 3.19 -1.52
C ILE A 5 -3.21 4.08 -0.32
N THR A 6 -2.04 4.72 -0.29
CA THR A 6 -1.64 5.62 0.80
C THR A 6 -1.85 7.06 0.37
N ILE A 7 -2.55 7.86 1.18
CA ILE A 7 -2.65 9.32 1.02
C ILE A 7 -1.54 9.94 1.87
N HIS A 8 -0.64 10.71 1.26
CA HIS A 8 0.49 11.32 1.95
C HIS A 8 0.08 12.53 2.79
N ASN A 9 -0.88 13.31 2.29
CA ASN A 9 -1.37 14.53 2.92
C ASN A 9 -2.91 14.55 2.91
N GLY A 10 -3.55 14.38 4.07
CA GLY A 10 -5.01 14.49 4.22
C GLY A 10 -5.65 13.40 5.09
N HIS A 11 -6.96 13.53 5.32
CA HIS A 11 -7.73 12.53 6.04
C HIS A 11 -7.87 11.25 5.20
N GLY A 12 -7.59 10.10 5.82
CA GLY A 12 -7.81 8.79 5.21
C GLY A 12 -9.29 8.56 4.90
N VAL A 13 -9.54 7.64 3.97
CA VAL A 13 -10.90 7.26 3.57
C VAL A 13 -11.51 6.36 4.67
N ASP A 14 -12.77 6.60 5.03
CA ASP A 14 -13.49 5.77 6.01
C ASP A 14 -13.49 4.29 5.56
N GLU A 15 -12.99 3.44 6.44
CA GLU A 15 -12.80 2.00 6.23
C GLU A 15 -13.79 1.20 7.08
N SER A 16 -14.93 1.82 7.42
CA SER A 16 -15.97 1.27 8.27
C SER A 16 -16.26 -0.19 7.95
N LEU A 17 -16.41 -1.01 9.00
CA LEU A 17 -16.82 -2.42 8.94
C LEU A 17 -18.19 -2.62 8.28
N LEU A 18 -18.90 -1.54 8.01
CA LEU A 18 -20.14 -1.56 7.26
C LEU A 18 -19.91 -1.49 5.74
N SER A 19 -18.71 -1.25 5.23
CA SER A 19 -18.49 -1.08 3.80
C SER A 19 -18.73 -2.36 3.00
N LYS A 20 -19.25 -2.21 1.78
CA LYS A 20 -19.12 -3.22 0.72
C LYS A 20 -17.80 -2.98 0.00
N TRP A 21 -17.27 -4.02 -0.63
CA TRP A 21 -15.95 -3.97 -1.24
C TRP A 21 -16.04 -4.36 -2.71
N VAL A 22 -15.44 -3.54 -3.56
CA VAL A 22 -15.21 -3.85 -4.98
C VAL A 22 -13.79 -4.35 -5.11
N ASN A 23 -13.64 -5.62 -5.49
CA ASN A 23 -12.37 -6.31 -5.55
C ASN A 23 -11.96 -6.52 -6.99
N ILE A 24 -10.73 -6.13 -7.30
CA ILE A 24 -10.13 -6.19 -8.62
C ILE A 24 -8.88 -7.04 -8.51
N THR A 25 -8.83 -8.11 -9.30
CA THR A 25 -7.70 -9.04 -9.34
C THR A 25 -6.83 -8.74 -10.56
N PHE A 26 -5.52 -8.80 -10.38
CA PHE A 26 -4.52 -8.61 -11.42
C PHE A 26 -3.90 -9.95 -11.80
N SER A 27 -3.45 -10.04 -13.04
CA SER A 27 -2.67 -11.16 -13.56
C SER A 27 -1.17 -10.86 -13.49
N LYS A 28 -0.33 -11.89 -13.69
CA LYS A 28 1.12 -11.72 -13.90
C LYS A 28 1.42 -10.77 -15.06
N GLY A 29 0.60 -10.78 -16.11
CA GLY A 29 0.77 -9.90 -17.27
C GLY A 29 0.59 -8.44 -16.90
N ASP A 30 -0.39 -8.13 -16.05
CA ASP A 30 -0.71 -6.76 -15.65
C ASP A 30 0.45 -6.09 -14.89
N LEU A 31 1.22 -6.86 -14.11
CA LEU A 31 2.44 -6.37 -13.46
C LEU A 31 3.44 -5.77 -14.46
N PHE A 32 3.62 -6.40 -15.63
CA PHE A 32 4.58 -5.94 -16.64
C PHE A 32 4.15 -4.65 -17.34
N TYR A 33 2.84 -4.48 -17.53
CA TYR A 33 2.27 -3.35 -18.28
C TYR A 33 1.92 -2.16 -17.39
N LEU A 34 1.48 -2.38 -16.16
CA LEU A 34 1.06 -1.33 -15.24
C LEU A 34 2.26 -0.82 -14.44
N ARG A 35 3.23 -0.17 -15.09
CA ARG A 35 4.52 0.22 -14.46
C ARG A 35 4.45 1.43 -13.53
N THR A 36 3.40 2.24 -13.63
CA THR A 36 3.22 3.46 -12.82
C THR A 36 1.93 3.38 -12.02
N ASP A 37 1.85 4.11 -10.90
CA ASP A 37 0.62 4.22 -10.12
C ASP A 37 -0.52 4.83 -10.93
N GLY A 38 -0.20 5.80 -11.81
CA GLY A 38 -1.13 6.38 -12.76
C GLY A 38 -1.73 5.36 -13.74
N ALA A 39 -0.91 4.47 -14.30
CA ALA A 39 -1.40 3.38 -15.16
C ALA A 39 -2.26 2.39 -14.37
N LEU A 40 -1.82 2.04 -13.16
CA LEU A 40 -2.51 1.09 -12.30
C LEU A 40 -3.89 1.59 -11.86
N ILE A 41 -4.02 2.85 -11.43
CA ILE A 41 -5.32 3.42 -11.06
C ILE A 41 -6.26 3.57 -12.26
N CYS A 42 -5.73 3.89 -13.45
CA CYS A 42 -6.54 3.92 -14.66
C CYS A 42 -7.07 2.52 -15.02
N PHE A 43 -6.24 1.49 -14.90
CA PHE A 43 -6.68 0.11 -15.10
C PHE A 43 -7.77 -0.31 -14.10
N ILE A 44 -7.62 0.02 -12.82
CA ILE A 44 -8.63 -0.21 -11.77
C ILE A 44 -9.98 0.40 -12.17
N ILE A 45 -9.96 1.66 -12.62
CA ILE A 45 -11.16 2.38 -13.09
C ILE A 45 -11.81 1.67 -14.28
N GLU A 46 -11.02 1.26 -15.27
CA GLU A 46 -11.52 0.54 -16.44
C GLU A 46 -12.12 -0.83 -16.06
N CYS A 47 -11.48 -1.58 -15.15
CA CYS A 47 -12.06 -2.81 -14.62
C CYS A 47 -13.45 -2.59 -14.00
N MET A 48 -13.65 -1.50 -13.25
CA MET A 48 -14.96 -1.18 -12.68
C MET A 48 -15.98 -0.80 -13.76
N ARG A 49 -15.57 -0.02 -14.77
CA ARG A 49 -16.43 0.41 -15.89
C ARG A 49 -16.90 -0.79 -16.72
N GLU A 50 -16.00 -1.72 -17.00
CA GLU A 50 -16.27 -2.97 -17.70
C GLU A 50 -16.89 -4.05 -16.80
N ARG A 51 -17.08 -3.77 -15.51
CA ARG A 51 -17.61 -4.70 -14.49
C ARG A 51 -16.76 -5.98 -14.33
N LYS A 52 -15.46 -5.89 -14.63
CA LYS A 52 -14.44 -6.92 -14.38
C LYS A 52 -13.97 -6.86 -12.91
N CYS A 53 -14.90 -7.00 -11.99
CA CYS A 53 -14.65 -6.92 -10.56
C CYS A 53 -15.69 -7.74 -9.78
N THR A 54 -15.36 -8.13 -8.54
CA THR A 54 -16.29 -8.85 -7.66
C THR A 54 -16.70 -7.98 -6.47
N ILE A 55 -17.97 -8.03 -6.08
CA ILE A 55 -18.49 -7.27 -4.94
C ILE A 55 -18.70 -8.21 -3.76
N THR A 56 -18.13 -7.88 -2.61
CA THR A 56 -18.20 -8.69 -1.38
C THR A 56 -18.48 -7.81 -0.16
N LEU A 57 -18.77 -8.47 0.98
CA LEU A 57 -18.88 -7.80 2.28
C LEU A 57 -17.53 -7.64 2.98
N GLU A 58 -16.52 -8.40 2.56
CA GLU A 58 -15.17 -8.35 3.11
C GLU A 58 -14.15 -8.04 2.01
N PRO A 59 -13.08 -7.31 2.32
CA PRO A 59 -12.03 -7.01 1.35
C PRO A 59 -11.21 -8.27 1.05
N LYS A 60 -11.17 -8.66 -0.22
CA LYS A 60 -10.38 -9.82 -0.68
C LYS A 60 -8.89 -9.57 -0.69
N ASP A 61 -8.45 -8.32 -0.77
CA ASP A 61 -7.02 -8.01 -0.79
C ASP A 61 -6.26 -8.41 0.49
N ARG A 62 -6.98 -8.58 1.60
CA ARG A 62 -6.41 -9.12 2.84
C ARG A 62 -6.14 -10.62 2.78
N GLN A 63 -6.77 -11.33 1.85
CA GLN A 63 -6.78 -12.80 1.77
C GLN A 63 -6.20 -13.33 0.45
N SER A 64 -6.06 -12.49 -0.59
CA SER A 64 -5.70 -12.90 -1.95
C SER A 64 -4.63 -12.01 -2.53
N ARG A 65 -3.58 -12.64 -3.11
CA ARG A 65 -2.54 -11.94 -3.86
C ARG A 65 -3.10 -11.22 -5.08
N TRP A 66 -2.40 -10.17 -5.50
CA TRP A 66 -2.73 -9.42 -6.71
C TRP A 66 -4.19 -9.02 -6.74
N CYS A 67 -4.67 -8.50 -5.62
CA CYS A 67 -6.03 -8.03 -5.47
C CYS A 67 -5.98 -6.65 -4.83
N ILE A 68 -6.79 -5.72 -5.31
CA ILE A 68 -7.09 -4.47 -4.61
C ILE A 68 -8.57 -4.46 -4.27
N SER A 69 -8.90 -4.13 -3.01
CA SER A 69 -10.25 -3.88 -2.57
C SER A 69 -10.47 -2.37 -2.40
N ILE A 70 -11.48 -1.84 -3.10
CA ILE A 70 -11.94 -0.46 -2.99
C ILE A 70 -13.24 -0.45 -2.19
N PRO A 71 -13.32 0.30 -1.08
CA PRO A 71 -14.53 0.36 -0.26
C PRO A 71 -15.62 1.15 -0.98
N ALA A 72 -16.86 0.81 -0.64
CA ALA A 72 -18.07 1.49 -1.07
C ALA A 72 -19.13 1.40 0.04
N SER A 73 -20.03 2.37 0.07
CA SER A 73 -21.09 2.49 1.06
C SER A 73 -22.03 1.28 1.07
N ARG A 74 -22.33 0.76 2.28
CA ARG A 74 -23.35 -0.28 2.47
C ARG A 74 -24.75 0.16 2.10
N ALA A 75 -25.01 1.46 2.11
CA ALA A 75 -26.34 2.03 1.90
C ALA A 75 -26.91 1.67 0.52
N HIS A 76 -26.04 1.35 -0.44
CA HIS A 76 -26.47 0.91 -1.76
C HIS A 76 -27.11 -0.48 -1.72
N LYS A 77 -28.40 -0.52 -2.06
CA LYS A 77 -29.19 -1.76 -2.19
C LYS A 77 -28.85 -2.54 -3.46
N SER A 78 -28.30 -1.90 -4.49
CA SER A 78 -27.98 -2.53 -5.78
C SER A 78 -26.47 -2.61 -6.04
N PRO A 79 -25.98 -3.66 -6.73
CA PRO A 79 -24.59 -3.76 -7.17
C PRO A 79 -24.13 -2.56 -8.01
N ARG A 80 -25.04 -1.99 -8.81
CA ARG A 80 -24.75 -0.81 -9.64
C ARG A 80 -24.48 0.44 -8.81
N GLY A 81 -25.18 0.61 -7.69
CA GLY A 81 -24.92 1.72 -6.77
C GLY A 81 -23.54 1.59 -6.13
N VAL A 82 -23.22 0.39 -5.63
CA VAL A 82 -21.91 0.06 -5.04
C VAL A 82 -20.77 0.35 -6.02
N LEU A 83 -20.91 -0.07 -7.29
CA LEU A 83 -19.90 0.18 -8.31
C LEU A 83 -19.70 1.67 -8.62
N ARG A 84 -20.78 2.47 -8.67
CA ARG A 84 -20.65 3.91 -8.93
C ARG A 84 -19.91 4.62 -7.80
N ASP A 85 -20.21 4.25 -6.56
CA ASP A 85 -19.58 4.82 -5.38
C ASP A 85 -18.09 4.45 -5.32
N ALA A 86 -17.76 3.18 -5.52
CA ALA A 86 -16.37 2.73 -5.63
C ALA A 86 -15.62 3.42 -6.79
N LEU A 87 -16.29 3.62 -7.93
CA LEU A 87 -15.73 4.31 -9.09
C LEU A 87 -15.43 5.78 -8.78
N GLN A 88 -16.34 6.48 -8.10
CA GLN A 88 -16.13 7.85 -7.67
C GLN A 88 -14.93 7.96 -6.74
N LEU A 89 -14.78 7.01 -5.81
CA LEU A 89 -13.61 6.94 -4.95
C LEU A 89 -12.31 6.66 -5.74
N ALA A 90 -12.35 5.74 -6.71
CA ALA A 90 -11.21 5.43 -7.56
C ALA A 90 -10.79 6.63 -8.45
N GLU A 91 -11.76 7.38 -8.97
CA GLU A 91 -11.50 8.62 -9.71
C GLU A 91 -10.89 9.70 -8.81
N TRP A 92 -11.33 9.80 -7.55
CA TRP A 92 -10.68 10.67 -6.57
C TRP A 92 -9.23 10.24 -6.29
N TYR A 93 -8.97 8.95 -6.06
CA TYR A 93 -7.61 8.44 -5.89
C TYR A 93 -6.73 8.74 -7.10
N LYS A 94 -7.25 8.62 -8.32
CA LYS A 94 -6.52 9.00 -9.53
C LYS A 94 -6.05 10.44 -9.48
N VAL A 95 -6.91 11.38 -9.07
CA VAL A 95 -6.53 12.79 -8.93
C VAL A 95 -5.42 12.95 -7.89
N GLN A 96 -5.52 12.27 -6.74
CA GLN A 96 -4.48 12.35 -5.70
C GLN A 96 -3.14 11.77 -6.18
N ILE A 97 -3.15 10.64 -6.87
CA ILE A 97 -1.95 10.00 -7.43
C ILE A 97 -1.29 10.91 -8.47
N LEU A 98 -2.08 11.48 -9.39
CA LEU A 98 -1.55 12.35 -10.45
C LEU A 98 -0.98 13.67 -9.90
N ASN A 99 -1.48 14.13 -8.74
CA ASN A 99 -0.96 15.30 -8.05
C ASN A 99 0.22 14.98 -7.13
N GLY A 100 0.63 13.71 -7.01
CA GLY A 100 1.69 13.29 -6.08
C GLY A 100 1.28 13.26 -4.60
N ASN A 101 -0.02 13.37 -4.31
CA ASN A 101 -0.57 13.33 -2.95
C ASN A 101 -0.88 11.92 -2.46
N ALA A 102 -0.78 10.93 -3.34
CA ALA A 102 -1.03 9.53 -3.02
C ALA A 102 -0.14 8.61 -3.84
N SER A 103 0.10 7.43 -3.31
CA SER A 103 0.81 6.35 -4.00
C SER A 103 0.13 5.02 -3.77
N ILE A 104 0.40 4.07 -4.67
CA ILE A 104 0.01 2.68 -4.52
C ILE A 104 1.24 1.91 -4.05
N ASN A 105 1.12 1.18 -2.94
CA ASN A 105 2.18 0.31 -2.46
C ASN A 105 2.27 -0.93 -3.37
N ARG A 106 3.00 -0.78 -4.48
CA ARG A 106 3.18 -1.78 -5.53
C ARG A 106 3.97 -2.99 -5.05
N GLU A 107 4.95 -2.78 -4.19
CA GLU A 107 5.70 -3.87 -3.55
C GLU A 107 4.72 -4.74 -2.77
N LEU A 108 3.91 -4.13 -1.90
CA LEU A 108 2.91 -4.88 -1.15
C LEU A 108 1.87 -5.59 -2.04
N LEU A 109 1.49 -4.96 -3.15
CA LEU A 109 0.49 -5.48 -4.08
C LEU A 109 1.00 -6.66 -4.92
N PHE A 110 2.22 -6.55 -5.45
CA PHE A 110 2.76 -7.48 -6.44
C PHE A 110 3.90 -8.33 -5.91
N ASP A 111 4.71 -7.78 -5.01
CA ASP A 111 5.92 -8.38 -4.46
C ASP A 111 5.76 -8.70 -2.96
N ARG A 112 5.18 -9.88 -2.70
CA ARG A 112 5.39 -10.55 -1.43
C ARG A 112 6.34 -11.69 -1.72
N ASN A 113 7.63 -11.45 -1.45
CA ASN A 113 8.64 -12.49 -1.39
C ASN A 113 8.05 -13.62 -0.54
N PRO A 114 7.87 -14.85 -1.06
CA PRO A 114 7.23 -15.93 -0.30
C PRO A 114 8.04 -16.36 0.91
N TYR A 115 9.26 -15.84 1.05
CA TYR A 115 10.15 -16.05 2.17
C TYR A 115 10.63 -14.71 2.72
N HIS A 116 10.44 -14.48 4.02
CA HIS A 116 11.13 -13.43 4.78
C HIS A 116 12.07 -14.12 5.76
N GLU A 117 13.37 -13.82 5.72
CA GLU A 117 14.38 -14.44 6.60
C GLU A 117 14.36 -15.99 6.58
N GLY A 118 14.04 -16.59 5.44
CA GLY A 118 13.99 -18.04 5.27
C GLY A 118 12.73 -18.72 5.81
N LYS A 119 11.73 -17.97 6.29
CA LYS A 119 10.42 -18.50 6.70
C LYS A 119 9.37 -18.26 5.62
N GLU A 120 8.63 -19.31 5.25
CA GLU A 120 7.54 -19.22 4.26
C GLU A 120 6.40 -18.36 4.82
N CYS A 121 6.12 -17.23 4.18
CA CYS A 121 5.14 -16.25 4.63
C CYS A 121 3.90 -16.16 3.73
N CYS A 122 3.92 -16.85 2.59
CA CYS A 122 2.77 -16.99 1.71
C CYS A 122 2.76 -18.39 1.09
N ARG A 123 1.83 -19.24 1.52
CA ARG A 123 1.58 -20.55 0.91
C ARG A 123 0.38 -20.47 -0.02
N GLU A 124 0.49 -21.01 -1.23
CA GLU A 124 -0.66 -21.18 -2.15
C GLU A 124 -1.46 -19.88 -2.45
N ASN A 125 -0.79 -18.73 -2.48
CA ASN A 125 -1.37 -17.39 -2.70
C ASN A 125 -2.22 -16.80 -1.55
N VAL A 126 -2.17 -17.41 -0.37
CA VAL A 126 -2.69 -16.82 0.87
C VAL A 126 -1.51 -16.21 1.61
N CYS A 127 -1.53 -14.89 1.82
CA CYS A 127 -0.49 -14.20 2.57
C CYS A 127 -1.07 -13.70 3.89
N ASP A 128 -0.77 -14.42 4.96
CA ASP A 128 -1.25 -14.06 6.29
C ASP A 128 -0.43 -12.90 6.86
N ARG A 129 -0.85 -11.67 6.55
CA ARG A 129 -0.48 -10.52 7.39
C ARG A 129 -1.22 -10.52 8.73
N MET A 130 -2.21 -11.42 8.91
CA MET A 130 -2.75 -11.75 10.23
C MET A 130 -1.76 -12.53 11.10
N LEU A 131 -0.84 -13.29 10.51
CA LEU A 131 0.14 -14.07 11.28
C LEU A 131 1.35 -13.25 11.71
N HIS A 132 1.75 -12.21 10.95
CA HIS A 132 2.94 -11.40 11.23
C HIS A 132 2.73 -9.89 11.00
N PRO A 133 1.89 -9.20 11.80
CA PRO A 133 1.75 -7.74 11.75
C PRO A 133 3.05 -6.98 12.05
N GLU A 134 3.96 -7.56 12.81
CA GLU A 134 5.25 -7.00 13.24
C GLU A 134 6.23 -6.73 12.09
N TRP A 135 6.16 -7.48 10.98
CA TRP A 135 7.06 -7.28 9.82
C TRP A 135 6.71 -6.06 8.98
N TRP A 136 5.66 -5.36 9.36
CA TRP A 136 5.05 -4.32 8.55
C TRP A 136 4.68 -3.07 9.35
N ALA A 137 4.87 -3.08 10.67
CA ALA A 137 5.01 -1.86 11.42
C ALA A 137 6.34 -1.24 10.99
N LYS A 138 6.31 -0.02 10.44
CA LYS A 138 7.54 0.76 10.34
C LYS A 138 7.97 1.05 11.76
N ASP A 139 9.22 0.74 12.09
CA ASP A 139 9.86 1.28 13.28
C ASP A 139 9.69 2.79 13.20
N THR A 140 8.85 3.34 14.08
CA THR A 140 8.96 4.74 14.46
C THR A 140 10.22 4.83 15.29
N ASP A 141 11.36 4.85 14.62
CA ASP A 141 12.60 5.31 15.22
C ASP A 141 12.38 6.80 15.51
N GLU A 142 11.99 7.08 16.75
CA GLU A 142 12.19 8.38 17.36
C GLU A 142 13.69 8.64 17.40
N ASP A 143 14.14 9.39 16.42
CA ASP A 143 15.40 10.13 16.41
C ASP A 143 15.46 10.98 17.69
N THR A 144 16.21 10.51 18.69
CA THR A 144 16.49 11.31 19.89
C THR A 144 17.99 11.34 20.14
N GLY A 145 18.64 12.27 19.43
CA GLY A 145 19.47 13.27 20.08
C GLY A 145 20.89 12.83 20.45
N GLU A 146 21.84 13.33 19.65
CA GLU A 146 23.16 13.70 20.14
C GLU A 146 23.05 14.43 21.49
N ALA A 147 23.66 13.85 22.53
CA ALA A 147 24.13 14.60 23.69
C ALA A 147 25.65 14.69 23.60
N THR A 148 26.09 15.85 23.15
CA THR A 148 27.45 16.38 23.33
C THR A 148 27.74 16.59 24.83
N GLU A 149 29.03 16.74 25.17
CA GLU A 149 29.66 17.00 26.49
C GLU A 149 30.26 15.75 27.18
N GLY A 150 31.56 15.65 27.48
CA GLY A 150 32.68 16.57 27.31
C GLY A 150 33.98 16.03 27.94
N ALA A 151 35.07 16.73 27.62
CA ALA A 151 36.34 16.87 28.37
C ALA A 151 37.33 15.69 28.47
N GLY A 152 38.55 15.91 27.93
CA GLY A 152 39.78 15.23 28.37
C GLY A 152 40.95 15.39 27.40
N GLU A 153 41.88 16.30 27.73
CA GLU A 153 43.32 16.37 27.38
C GLU A 153 43.75 15.94 25.96
N GLY A 154 44.28 16.81 25.09
CA GLY A 154 45.37 17.74 25.36
C GLY A 154 46.74 17.02 25.29
N THR A 155 47.29 16.81 24.09
CA THR A 155 48.74 16.84 23.80
C THR A 155 48.96 16.97 22.28
N ARG A 156 49.76 17.98 21.90
CA ARG A 156 50.27 18.25 20.56
C ARG A 156 51.32 17.21 20.17
N GLU A 157 51.36 16.81 18.90
CA GLU A 157 52.63 16.79 18.15
C GLU A 157 52.40 16.74 16.65
N ASP A 158 53.23 17.50 15.95
CA ASP A 158 53.08 17.97 14.58
C ASP A 158 53.39 16.91 13.52
N THR A 159 52.80 17.13 12.35
CA THR A 159 52.99 16.38 11.12
C THR A 159 54.34 16.72 10.49
N SER A 160 55.14 15.71 10.13
CA SER A 160 56.12 15.86 9.05
C SER A 160 56.28 14.55 8.28
N THR A 161 55.68 14.51 7.09
CA THR A 161 56.13 13.69 5.97
C THR A 161 56.91 14.59 5.03
N ASP A 162 58.20 14.35 4.83
CA ASP A 162 58.78 14.26 3.48
C ASP A 162 60.22 13.72 3.49
N SER A 163 60.46 12.79 2.54
CA SER A 163 61.73 12.37 1.90
C SER A 163 62.89 11.79 2.73
#